data_AF-A0AAC9J609-F1
#
_entry.id   AF-A0AAC9J609-F1
#
_cell.length_a   1.000
_cell.length_b   1.000
_cell.length_c   1.000
_cell.angle_alpha   90.00
_cell.angle_beta   90.00
_cell.angle_gamma   90.00
#
_symmetry.space_group_name_H-M   'P 1'
#
loop_
_entity.id
_entity.type
_entity.pdbx_description
1 polymer ?
#
loop_
_entity_poly.entity_id
_entity_poly.type
_entity_poly.pdbx_seq_one_letter_code
_entity_poly.pdbx_strand_id
1 'polypeptide(L)'
;MFKKVALISILLFFITTETIAKQAYEDELTDIANTVLENNLTITSWQTTIKQKIDRKKIDDLILDLNNRYLVTRKETEKSLNYSFESTHKSGEINEQYNVVVPKDNMYSIEFIAVIKGTKWSHETQEKYVRKLKKISDRYFNQTSKKFACLTTSNDGIIKGDYFLKDLTKKLHIQHVHTQYDNMVNSVHKKILYGYTPLWSEKIVVKNTPMNVQVAVKQHEDGTQTYMIGTPILINEY
;
A
#
# COMPACT_ATOMS: atom_id res chain seq x y z
N MET A 1 16.45 -12.81 -59.00
CA MET A 1 15.31 -12.48 -58.11
C MET A 1 15.46 -13.08 -56.70
N PHE A 2 15.99 -14.29 -56.55
CA PHE A 2 16.16 -14.98 -55.25
C PHE A 2 17.15 -14.35 -54.24
N LYS A 3 18.17 -13.58 -54.68
CA LYS A 3 19.14 -12.95 -53.76
C LYS A 3 18.59 -11.76 -52.97
N LYS A 4 17.54 -11.07 -53.48
CA LYS A 4 16.94 -9.91 -52.78
C LYS A 4 15.94 -10.33 -51.71
N VAL A 5 15.30 -11.50 -51.86
CA VAL A 5 14.36 -12.05 -50.88
C VAL A 5 15.09 -12.56 -49.64
N ALA A 6 16.27 -13.17 -49.81
CA ALA A 6 17.07 -13.66 -48.68
C ALA A 6 17.56 -12.54 -47.75
N LEU A 7 17.82 -11.33 -48.27
CA LEU A 7 18.28 -10.19 -47.46
C LEU A 7 17.16 -9.56 -46.61
N ILE A 8 15.91 -9.63 -47.07
CA ILE A 8 14.74 -9.10 -46.35
C ILE A 8 14.35 -10.04 -45.19
N SER A 9 14.52 -11.35 -45.36
CA SER A 9 14.27 -12.31 -44.27
C SER A 9 15.30 -12.25 -43.14
N ILE A 10 16.53 -11.79 -43.40
CA ILE A 10 17.56 -11.63 -42.35
C ILE A 10 17.33 -10.34 -41.53
N LEU A 11 16.74 -9.29 -42.12
CA LEU A 11 16.46 -8.05 -41.41
C LEU A 11 15.33 -8.18 -40.36
N LEU A 12 14.41 -9.13 -40.56
CA LEU A 12 13.29 -9.38 -39.64
C LEU A 12 13.71 -10.15 -38.36
N PHE A 13 14.91 -10.73 -38.32
CA PHE A 13 15.42 -11.42 -37.13
C PHE A 13 16.09 -10.49 -36.10
N PHE A 14 16.31 -9.21 -36.44
CA PHE A 14 16.92 -8.22 -35.53
C PHE A 14 15.90 -7.29 -34.87
N ILE A 15 14.61 -7.61 -34.93
CA ILE A 15 13.66 -7.06 -33.96
C ILE A 15 13.86 -7.87 -32.67
N THR A 16 14.98 -7.61 -31.99
CA THR A 16 15.08 -7.97 -30.58
C THR A 16 13.93 -7.26 -29.92
N THR A 17 12.90 -8.02 -29.53
CA THR A 17 11.96 -7.54 -28.55
C THR A 17 12.83 -7.11 -27.38
N GLU A 18 12.94 -5.81 -27.13
CA GLU A 18 13.18 -5.34 -25.78
C GLU A 18 11.97 -5.83 -24.99
N THR A 19 12.00 -7.11 -24.60
CA THR A 19 11.32 -7.54 -23.41
C THR A 19 12.02 -6.70 -22.35
N ILE A 20 11.46 -5.53 -22.06
CA ILE A 20 11.58 -4.91 -20.76
C ILE A 20 11.29 -6.08 -19.84
N ALA A 21 12.35 -6.65 -19.26
CA ALA A 21 12.22 -7.64 -18.22
C ALA A 21 11.36 -6.91 -17.20
N LYS A 22 10.07 -7.23 -17.19
CA LYS A 22 9.10 -6.62 -16.30
C LYS A 22 9.60 -7.06 -14.96
N GLN A 23 10.40 -6.20 -14.32
CA GLN A 23 10.95 -6.42 -13.00
C GLN A 23 9.80 -6.98 -12.20
N ALA A 24 9.97 -8.20 -11.70
CA ALA A 24 8.88 -8.95 -11.10
C ALA A 24 8.29 -8.05 -10.04
N TYR A 25 7.10 -7.50 -10.29
CA TYR A 25 6.49 -6.52 -9.42
C TYR A 25 6.32 -7.20 -8.06
N GLU A 26 7.05 -6.72 -7.05
CA GLU A 26 7.17 -7.40 -5.77
C GLU A 26 6.00 -7.06 -4.84
N ASP A 27 5.54 -5.79 -4.85
CA ASP A 27 4.35 -5.22 -4.19
C ASP A 27 4.61 -3.72 -3.90
N GLU A 28 3.60 -2.84 -3.86
CA GLU A 28 3.82 -1.39 -3.65
C GLU A 28 4.47 -1.05 -2.29
N LEU A 29 4.13 -1.76 -1.21
CA LEU A 29 4.76 -1.52 0.08
C LEU A 29 6.25 -1.85 0.04
N THR A 30 6.60 -2.92 -0.69
CA THR A 30 8.00 -3.34 -0.88
C THR A 30 8.78 -2.29 -1.67
N ASP A 31 8.21 -1.73 -2.74
CA ASP A 31 8.83 -0.64 -3.51
C ASP A 31 9.11 0.59 -2.63
N ILE A 32 8.13 0.97 -1.80
CA ILE A 32 8.25 2.09 -0.86
C ILE A 32 9.34 1.79 0.18
N ALA A 33 9.30 0.62 0.81
CA ALA A 33 10.23 0.23 1.86
C ALA A 33 11.68 0.17 1.36
N ASN A 34 11.90 -0.40 0.18
CA ASN A 34 13.22 -0.45 -0.46
C ASN A 34 13.76 0.95 -0.71
N THR A 35 12.92 1.85 -1.25
CA THR A 35 13.33 3.24 -1.48
C THR A 35 13.72 3.95 -0.18
N VAL A 36 12.99 3.71 0.91
CA VAL A 36 13.29 4.28 2.23
C VAL A 36 14.62 3.74 2.78
N LEU A 37 14.84 2.42 2.73
CA LEU A 37 16.06 1.79 3.23
C LEU A 37 17.30 2.21 2.43
N GLU A 38 17.20 2.33 1.11
CA GLU A 38 18.30 2.79 0.26
C GLU A 38 18.67 4.27 0.51
N ASN A 39 17.77 5.04 1.11
CA ASN A 39 18.02 6.40 1.58
C ASN A 39 18.53 6.46 3.03
N ASN A 40 18.85 5.30 3.63
CA ASN A 40 19.30 5.16 5.02
C ASN A 40 18.32 5.75 6.05
N LEU A 41 17.02 5.66 5.76
CA LEU A 41 15.97 6.10 6.66
C LEU A 41 15.42 4.94 7.49
N THR A 42 14.99 5.25 8.71
CA THR A 42 14.42 4.25 9.62
C THR A 42 12.92 4.11 9.36
N ILE A 43 12.46 2.89 9.08
CA ILE A 43 11.03 2.57 8.99
C ILE A 43 10.51 2.37 10.41
N THR A 44 9.53 3.19 10.82
CA THR A 44 8.97 3.17 12.19
C THR A 44 7.64 2.45 12.25
N SER A 45 6.87 2.46 11.16
CA SER A 45 5.67 1.64 11.02
C SER A 45 5.35 1.39 9.55
N TRP A 46 4.65 0.31 9.28
CA TRP A 46 4.09 0.03 7.97
C TRP A 46 2.82 -0.80 8.11
N GLN A 47 1.96 -0.70 7.11
CA GLN A 47 0.78 -1.54 6.99
C GLN A 47 0.32 -1.69 5.55
N THR A 48 -0.33 -2.80 5.28
CA THR A 48 -1.13 -3.03 4.08
C THR A 48 -2.54 -3.39 4.51
N THR A 49 -3.50 -2.70 3.93
CA THR A 49 -4.93 -2.93 4.14
C THR A 49 -5.54 -3.42 2.84
N ILE A 50 -6.19 -4.58 2.87
CA ILE A 50 -7.01 -5.06 1.76
C ILE A 50 -8.47 -4.94 2.18
N LYS A 51 -9.30 -4.32 1.35
CA LYS A 51 -10.71 -4.07 1.61
C LYS A 51 -11.56 -4.56 0.45
N GLN A 52 -12.66 -5.24 0.74
CA GLN A 52 -13.65 -5.60 -0.28
C GLN A 52 -15.07 -5.51 0.26
N LYS A 53 -16.02 -5.33 -0.65
CA LYS A 53 -17.43 -5.50 -0.34
C LYS A 53 -17.79 -6.98 -0.45
N ILE A 54 -18.57 -7.48 0.49
CA ILE A 54 -19.04 -8.86 0.49
C ILE A 54 -20.57 -8.92 0.51
N ASP A 55 -21.10 -9.96 -0.13
CA ASP A 55 -22.53 -10.27 -0.08
C ASP A 55 -22.91 -10.71 1.34
N ARG A 56 -24.06 -10.21 1.82
CA ARG A 56 -24.63 -10.61 3.12
C ARG A 56 -24.82 -12.13 3.23
N LYS A 57 -25.03 -12.85 2.13
CA LYS A 57 -25.17 -14.31 2.15
C LYS A 57 -23.91 -15.07 2.53
N LYS A 58 -22.73 -14.45 2.39
CA LYS A 58 -21.43 -15.08 2.65
C LYS A 58 -20.86 -14.73 4.03
N ILE A 59 -21.57 -13.91 4.81
CA ILE A 59 -20.99 -13.33 6.02
C ILE A 59 -20.85 -14.34 7.15
N ASP A 60 -21.86 -15.18 7.34
CA ASP A 60 -21.89 -16.14 8.45
C ASP A 60 -20.76 -17.16 8.30
N ASP A 61 -20.52 -17.65 7.09
CA ASP A 61 -19.41 -18.54 6.76
C ASP A 61 -18.04 -17.87 7.03
N LEU A 62 -17.90 -16.59 6.66
CA LEU A 62 -16.66 -15.83 6.89
C LEU A 62 -16.41 -15.61 8.40
N ILE A 63 -17.44 -15.21 9.15
CA ILE A 63 -17.35 -15.00 10.59
C ILE A 63 -17.01 -16.32 11.29
N LEU A 64 -17.63 -17.43 10.87
CA LEU A 64 -17.35 -18.75 11.41
C LEU A 64 -15.89 -19.17 11.15
N ASP A 65 -15.39 -19.01 9.92
CA ASP A 65 -13.99 -19.32 9.58
C ASP A 65 -13.00 -18.52 10.42
N LEU A 66 -13.26 -17.22 10.62
CA LEU A 66 -12.40 -16.34 11.39
C LEU A 66 -12.48 -16.64 12.91
N ASN A 67 -13.67 -16.88 13.46
CA ASN A 67 -13.85 -17.26 14.86
C ASN A 67 -13.10 -18.54 15.24
N ASN A 68 -13.00 -19.49 14.31
CA ASN A 68 -12.27 -20.75 14.54
C ASN A 68 -10.75 -20.56 14.62
N ARG A 69 -10.23 -19.37 14.27
CA ARG A 69 -8.79 -19.12 14.10
C ARG A 69 -8.25 -17.95 14.91
N TYR A 70 -9.11 -17.00 15.25
CA TYR A 70 -8.74 -15.73 15.84
C TYR A 70 -9.66 -15.38 17.01
N LEU A 71 -9.17 -14.56 17.93
CA LEU A 71 -10.04 -13.99 18.95
C LEU A 71 -10.89 -12.89 18.34
N VAL A 72 -12.19 -12.95 18.62
CA VAL A 72 -13.16 -11.98 18.13
C VAL A 72 -13.52 -10.97 19.22
N THR A 73 -13.56 -9.70 18.83
CA THR A 73 -14.21 -8.62 19.59
C THR A 73 -15.38 -8.11 18.77
N ARG A 74 -16.56 -8.02 19.38
CA ARG A 74 -17.78 -7.50 18.76
C ARG A 74 -18.11 -6.14 19.36
N LYS A 75 -18.28 -5.13 18.51
CA LYS A 75 -18.73 -3.79 18.91
C LYS A 75 -19.95 -3.38 18.09
N GLU A 76 -21.02 -3.04 18.77
CA GLU A 76 -22.22 -2.53 18.14
C GLU A 76 -22.28 -1.00 18.24
N THR A 77 -22.70 -0.35 17.17
CA THR A 77 -22.98 1.08 17.11
C THR A 77 -24.41 1.31 16.63
N GLU A 78 -24.85 2.57 16.58
CA GLU A 78 -26.14 2.92 15.99
C GLU A 78 -26.25 2.51 14.51
N LYS A 79 -25.14 2.50 13.77
CA LYS A 79 -25.15 2.32 12.30
C LYS A 79 -24.66 0.95 11.85
N SER A 80 -23.84 0.27 12.65
CA SER A 80 -23.19 -0.96 12.25
C SER A 80 -22.92 -1.91 13.40
N LEU A 81 -22.72 -3.16 13.03
CA LEU A 81 -22.13 -4.18 13.87
C LEU A 81 -20.74 -4.52 13.36
N ASN A 82 -19.74 -4.32 14.21
CA ASN A 82 -18.33 -4.47 13.85
C ASN A 82 -17.73 -5.69 14.56
N TYR A 83 -17.09 -6.56 13.81
CA TYR A 83 -16.30 -7.67 14.33
C TYR A 83 -14.82 -7.40 14.04
N SER A 84 -13.96 -7.48 15.06
CA SER A 84 -12.51 -7.42 14.92
C SER A 84 -11.92 -8.75 15.34
N PHE A 85 -11.08 -9.34 14.49
CA PHE A 85 -10.44 -10.63 14.69
C PHE A 85 -8.93 -10.44 14.73
N GLU A 86 -8.30 -10.85 15.83
CA GLU A 86 -6.87 -10.69 16.05
C GLU A 86 -6.23 -12.01 16.49
N SER A 87 -4.97 -12.22 16.08
CA SER A 87 -4.20 -13.37 16.55
C SER A 87 -3.79 -13.19 18.01
N THR A 88 -3.89 -14.26 18.79
CA THR A 88 -3.38 -14.32 20.18
C THR A 88 -1.86 -14.40 20.25
N HIS A 89 -1.22 -14.88 19.19
CA HIS A 89 0.22 -15.03 19.13
C HIS A 89 0.86 -13.70 18.70
N LYS A 90 1.08 -12.81 19.68
CA LYS A 90 1.83 -11.55 19.52
C LYS A 90 3.35 -11.74 19.28
N SER A 91 3.80 -12.97 19.00
CA SER A 91 5.22 -13.31 18.96
C SER A 91 5.91 -12.97 17.64
N GLY A 92 5.22 -12.34 16.68
CA GLY A 92 5.78 -11.97 15.37
C GLY A 92 6.03 -10.48 15.20
N GLU A 93 7.06 -10.13 14.43
CA GLU A 93 7.30 -8.76 13.93
C GLU A 93 6.19 -8.24 13.00
N ILE A 94 5.31 -9.14 12.55
CA ILE A 94 4.18 -8.88 11.66
C ILE A 94 2.89 -9.32 12.34
N ASN A 95 1.96 -8.39 12.49
CA ASN A 95 0.62 -8.63 13.00
C ASN A 95 -0.39 -8.63 11.87
N GLU A 96 -1.41 -9.48 11.97
CA GLU A 96 -2.57 -9.48 11.08
C GLU A 96 -3.86 -9.28 11.88
N GLN A 97 -4.78 -8.53 11.30
CA GLN A 97 -6.08 -8.25 11.87
C GLN A 97 -7.12 -8.30 10.76
N TYR A 98 -8.31 -8.82 11.07
CA TYR A 98 -9.45 -8.81 10.17
C TYR A 98 -10.60 -8.04 10.79
N ASN A 99 -11.28 -7.22 10.00
CA ASN A 99 -12.45 -6.49 10.43
C ASN A 99 -13.62 -6.75 9.47
N VAL A 100 -14.79 -7.00 10.04
CA VAL A 100 -16.05 -7.07 9.31
C VAL A 100 -16.94 -5.95 9.83
N VAL A 101 -17.36 -5.06 8.94
CA VAL A 101 -18.32 -3.99 9.22
C VAL A 101 -19.65 -4.36 8.56
N VAL A 102 -20.64 -4.72 9.38
CA VAL A 102 -22.00 -5.07 8.94
C VAL A 102 -22.92 -3.87 9.16
N PRO A 103 -23.32 -3.12 8.11
CA PRO A 103 -24.28 -2.04 8.28
C PRO A 103 -25.65 -2.58 8.72
N LYS A 104 -26.31 -1.90 9.66
CA LYS A 104 -27.68 -2.22 10.09
C LYS A 104 -28.71 -1.94 9.00
N ASP A 105 -28.45 -0.94 8.17
CA ASP A 105 -29.23 -0.68 6.97
C ASP A 105 -28.77 -1.61 5.83
N ASN A 106 -29.71 -2.44 5.36
CA ASN A 106 -29.48 -3.45 4.34
C ASN A 106 -29.20 -2.88 2.95
N MET A 107 -29.44 -1.58 2.71
CA MET A 107 -29.08 -0.91 1.46
C MET A 107 -27.56 -0.80 1.29
N TYR A 108 -26.79 -0.81 2.37
CA TYR A 108 -25.33 -0.75 2.32
C TYR A 108 -24.70 -2.13 2.34
N SER A 109 -23.64 -2.28 1.54
CA SER A 109 -22.83 -3.50 1.49
C SER A 109 -22.02 -3.69 2.77
N ILE A 110 -21.80 -4.96 3.13
CA ILE A 110 -20.86 -5.31 4.19
C ILE A 110 -19.44 -5.09 3.69
N GLU A 111 -18.58 -4.56 4.55
CA GLU A 111 -17.16 -4.38 4.25
C GLU A 111 -16.32 -5.39 5.03
N PHE A 112 -15.44 -6.09 4.31
CA PHE A 112 -14.44 -6.96 4.88
C PHE A 112 -13.05 -6.36 4.64
N ILE A 113 -12.26 -6.29 5.71
CA ILE A 113 -10.99 -5.60 5.75
C ILE A 113 -9.95 -6.54 6.39
N ALA A 114 -8.81 -6.74 5.75
CA ALA A 114 -7.64 -7.36 6.34
C ALA A 114 -6.53 -6.32 6.46
N VAL A 115 -5.81 -6.31 7.58
CA VAL A 115 -4.68 -5.42 7.84
C VAL A 115 -3.48 -6.27 8.22
N ILE A 116 -2.37 -6.09 7.51
CA ILE A 116 -1.06 -6.65 7.84
C ILE A 116 -0.18 -5.46 8.25
N LYS A 117 0.44 -5.48 9.43
CA LYS A 117 1.20 -4.35 9.95
C LYS A 117 2.44 -4.77 10.73
N GLY A 118 3.42 -3.89 10.79
CA GLY A 118 4.65 -4.08 11.56
C GLY A 118 5.35 -2.76 11.85
N THR A 119 6.41 -2.82 12.65
CA THR A 119 7.18 -1.64 13.11
C THR A 119 8.65 -1.66 12.69
N LYS A 120 9.08 -2.72 11.97
CA LYS A 120 10.42 -2.89 11.43
C LYS A 120 10.33 -3.51 10.05
N TRP A 121 11.29 -3.21 9.18
CA TRP A 121 11.39 -3.83 7.86
C TRP A 121 12.82 -4.31 7.62
N SER A 122 12.93 -5.56 7.18
CA SER A 122 14.18 -6.24 6.81
C SER A 122 13.86 -7.16 5.64
N HIS A 123 14.88 -7.76 5.02
CA HIS A 123 14.68 -8.78 3.98
C HIS A 123 13.83 -9.96 4.51
N GLU A 124 14.08 -10.42 5.73
CA GLU A 124 13.28 -11.48 6.36
C GLU A 124 11.82 -11.04 6.59
N THR A 125 11.62 -9.79 7.01
CA THR A 125 10.27 -9.22 7.20
C THR A 125 9.54 -9.10 5.86
N GLN A 126 10.21 -8.65 4.79
CA GLN A 126 9.66 -8.55 3.44
C GLN A 126 9.19 -9.92 2.94
N GLU A 127 10.01 -10.96 3.06
CA GLU A 127 9.62 -12.30 2.66
C GLU A 127 8.41 -12.82 3.42
N LYS A 128 8.38 -12.63 4.75
CA LYS A 128 7.24 -13.01 5.60
C LYS A 128 5.99 -12.24 5.21
N TYR A 129 6.14 -10.94 4.92
CA TYR A 129 5.07 -10.07 4.46
C TYR A 129 4.49 -10.56 3.13
N VAL A 130 5.30 -10.76 2.10
CA VAL A 130 4.84 -11.20 0.76
C VAL A 130 4.11 -12.55 0.85
N ARG A 131 4.66 -13.51 1.60
CA ARG A 131 3.99 -14.82 1.81
C ARG A 131 2.65 -14.67 2.52
N LYS A 132 2.57 -13.82 3.54
CA LYS A 132 1.33 -13.57 4.31
C LYS A 132 0.29 -12.84 3.46
N LEU A 133 0.70 -11.79 2.73
CA LEU A 133 -0.14 -11.04 1.82
C LEU A 133 -0.76 -11.97 0.77
N LYS A 134 0.06 -12.79 0.11
CA LYS A 134 -0.43 -13.77 -0.88
C LYS A 134 -1.44 -14.74 -0.26
N LYS A 135 -1.13 -15.32 0.90
CA LYS A 135 -2.02 -16.27 1.60
C LYS A 135 -3.37 -15.65 1.97
N ILE A 136 -3.37 -14.39 2.44
CA ILE A 136 -4.58 -13.66 2.81
C ILE A 136 -5.39 -13.34 1.56
N SER A 137 -4.74 -12.79 0.54
CA SER A 137 -5.37 -12.44 -0.74
C SER A 137 -6.02 -13.66 -1.39
N ASP A 138 -5.29 -14.77 -1.56
CA ASP A 138 -5.80 -15.99 -2.21
C ASP A 138 -6.97 -16.63 -1.44
N ARG A 139 -6.97 -16.53 -0.11
CA ARG A 139 -7.99 -17.17 0.72
C ARG A 139 -9.28 -16.38 0.79
N TYR A 140 -9.18 -15.06 0.94
CA TYR A 140 -10.33 -14.25 1.35
C TYR A 140 -10.74 -13.19 0.34
N PHE A 141 -9.84 -12.78 -0.55
CA PHE A 141 -10.07 -11.64 -1.45
C PHE A 141 -10.12 -12.08 -2.90
N ASN A 142 -10.78 -11.25 -3.72
CA ASN A 142 -10.84 -11.44 -5.16
C ASN A 142 -10.31 -10.19 -5.88
N GLN A 143 -10.37 -10.22 -7.22
CA GLN A 143 -9.84 -9.16 -8.08
C GLN A 143 -10.54 -7.80 -7.93
N THR A 144 -11.70 -7.73 -7.27
CA THR A 144 -12.41 -6.46 -6.99
C THR A 144 -11.99 -5.81 -5.67
N SER A 145 -11.15 -6.49 -4.88
CA SER A 145 -10.62 -5.93 -3.65
C SER A 145 -9.73 -4.72 -3.91
N LYS A 146 -9.69 -3.81 -2.95
CA LYS A 146 -8.86 -2.62 -2.95
C LYS A 146 -7.75 -2.77 -1.94
N LYS A 147 -6.51 -2.60 -2.40
CA LYS A 147 -5.32 -2.67 -1.57
C LYS A 147 -4.80 -1.26 -1.33
N PHE A 148 -4.46 -1.00 -0.08
CA PHE A 148 -3.82 0.23 0.36
C PHE A 148 -2.53 -0.15 1.08
N ALA A 149 -1.46 0.59 0.85
CA ALA A 149 -0.24 0.46 1.62
C ALA A 149 0.12 1.81 2.22
N CYS A 150 0.68 1.79 3.43
CA CYS A 150 1.17 2.96 4.12
C CYS A 150 2.45 2.59 4.88
N LEU A 151 3.45 3.45 4.79
CA LEU A 151 4.72 3.31 5.49
C LEU A 151 5.09 4.66 6.10
N THR A 152 5.45 4.64 7.37
CA THR A 152 5.99 5.79 8.09
C THR A 152 7.48 5.62 8.29
N THR A 153 8.23 6.67 7.97
CA THR A 153 9.66 6.73 8.17
C THR A 153 10.07 8.05 8.81
N SER A 154 11.09 7.97 9.65
CA SER A 154 11.76 9.14 10.23
C SER A 154 13.23 9.11 9.86
N ASN A 155 13.81 10.30 9.87
CA ASN A 155 15.23 10.49 9.74
C ASN A 155 15.81 10.83 11.11
N ASP A 156 16.83 10.09 11.55
CA ASP A 156 17.52 10.29 12.83
C ASP A 156 18.69 11.32 12.70
N GLY A 157 18.91 11.91 11.51
CA GLY A 157 19.95 12.91 11.24
C GLY A 157 19.48 14.13 10.42
N ILE A 158 20.42 14.90 9.84
CA ILE A 158 20.12 16.09 9.01
C ILE A 158 20.14 15.71 7.51
N ILE A 159 19.32 14.76 7.07
CA ILE A 159 18.99 14.65 5.65
C ILE A 159 18.02 15.78 5.33
N LYS A 160 18.42 16.72 4.46
CA LYS A 160 17.50 17.74 3.97
C LYS A 160 16.35 17.02 3.26
N GLY A 161 15.13 17.15 3.78
CA GLY A 161 13.98 16.38 3.32
C GLY A 161 13.67 16.40 1.84
N ASP A 162 14.12 17.46 1.16
CA ASP A 162 14.02 17.58 -0.28
C ASP A 162 14.80 16.51 -1.06
N TYR A 163 15.86 15.92 -0.50
CA TYR A 163 16.61 14.86 -1.17
C TYR A 163 15.84 13.54 -1.19
N PHE A 164 15.31 13.12 -0.05
CA PHE A 164 14.53 11.88 0.03
C PHE A 164 13.32 11.92 -0.91
N LEU A 165 12.54 13.01 -0.91
CA LEU A 165 11.38 13.12 -1.79
C LEU A 165 11.76 13.12 -3.28
N LYS A 166 12.92 13.69 -3.65
CA LYS A 166 13.45 13.61 -5.02
C LYS A 166 13.82 12.18 -5.40
N ASP A 167 14.49 11.46 -4.51
CA ASP A 167 14.90 10.08 -4.77
C ASP A 167 13.69 9.14 -4.82
N LEU A 168 12.70 9.34 -3.95
CA LEU A 168 11.41 8.65 -4.01
C LEU A 168 10.71 8.91 -5.35
N THR A 169 10.62 10.17 -5.76
CA THR A 169 10.03 10.58 -7.05
C THR A 169 10.74 9.92 -8.22
N LYS A 170 12.07 9.90 -8.20
CA LYS A 170 12.89 9.32 -9.26
C LYS A 170 12.73 7.80 -9.32
N LYS A 171 12.92 7.09 -8.20
CA LYS A 171 12.88 5.62 -8.15
C LYS A 171 11.51 5.05 -8.50
N LEU A 172 10.45 5.69 -8.01
CA LEU A 172 9.08 5.26 -8.29
C LEU A 172 8.52 5.87 -9.58
N HIS A 173 9.30 6.61 -10.37
CA HIS A 173 8.83 7.29 -11.58
C HIS A 173 7.55 8.11 -11.34
N ILE A 174 7.50 8.87 -10.25
CA ILE A 174 6.33 9.66 -9.88
C ILE A 174 6.18 10.85 -10.82
N GLN A 175 5.01 10.94 -11.44
CA GLN A 175 4.56 11.97 -12.36
C GLN A 175 3.38 12.75 -11.75
N HIS A 176 2.99 13.83 -12.42
CA HIS A 176 1.85 14.67 -12.01
C HIS A 176 1.91 15.14 -10.55
N VAL A 177 3.13 15.43 -10.07
CA VAL A 177 3.37 15.78 -8.68
C VAL A 177 2.66 17.09 -8.35
N HIS A 178 1.73 17.03 -7.39
CA HIS A 178 1.05 18.18 -6.83
C HIS A 178 1.37 18.26 -5.34
N THR A 179 1.71 19.46 -4.86
CA THR A 179 2.04 19.67 -3.44
C THR A 179 1.06 20.67 -2.83
N GLN A 180 0.52 20.33 -1.69
CA GLN A 180 -0.30 21.19 -0.85
C GLN A 180 0.47 21.51 0.43
N TYR A 181 0.45 22.77 0.85
CA TYR A 181 1.08 23.24 2.08
C TYR A 181 -0.01 23.68 3.05
N ASP A 182 0.13 23.28 4.30
CA ASP A 182 -0.72 23.77 5.37
C ASP A 182 0.05 24.77 6.23
N ASN A 183 -0.36 26.03 6.12
CA ASN A 183 0.25 27.15 6.82
C ASN A 183 -0.38 27.41 8.20
N MET A 184 -1.32 26.57 8.65
CA MET A 184 -1.89 26.70 9.98
C MET A 184 -0.85 26.35 11.05
N VAL A 185 -0.82 27.16 12.12
CA VAL A 185 0.14 27.03 13.24
C VAL A 185 0.11 25.61 13.82
N ASN A 186 -1.09 25.04 13.99
CA ASN A 186 -1.32 23.74 14.63
C ASN A 186 -1.46 22.56 13.65
N SER A 187 -1.09 22.72 12.37
CA SER A 187 -1.23 21.62 11.42
C SER A 187 -0.27 20.47 11.75
N VAL A 188 -0.82 19.24 11.80
CA VAL A 188 -0.06 18.00 12.01
C VAL A 188 0.86 17.72 10.81
N HIS A 189 0.43 18.10 9.61
CA HIS A 189 1.17 17.88 8.36
C HIS A 189 1.41 19.22 7.65
N LYS A 190 2.67 19.64 7.58
CA LYS A 190 3.03 20.92 6.94
C LYS A 190 2.96 20.85 5.41
N LYS A 191 3.09 19.65 4.85
CA LYS A 191 3.13 19.41 3.40
C LYS A 191 2.52 18.07 3.07
N ILE A 192 1.65 18.03 2.05
CA ILE A 192 1.13 16.80 1.45
C ILE A 192 1.47 16.82 -0.04
N LEU A 193 2.13 15.76 -0.51
CA LEU A 193 2.44 15.53 -1.90
C LEU A 193 1.50 14.45 -2.46
N TYR A 194 0.96 14.70 -3.64
CA TYR A 194 0.19 13.73 -4.43
C TYR A 194 0.94 13.48 -5.73
N GLY A 195 0.90 12.25 -6.22
CA GLY A 195 1.51 11.89 -7.49
C GLY A 195 0.94 10.62 -8.09
N TYR A 196 1.45 10.29 -9.26
CA TYR A 196 1.09 9.10 -10.01
C TYR A 196 2.34 8.34 -10.45
N THR A 197 2.42 7.05 -10.16
CA THR A 197 3.40 6.16 -10.75
C THR A 197 2.73 5.12 -11.66
N PRO A 198 3.28 4.88 -12.87
CA PRO A 198 2.80 3.80 -13.73
C PRO A 198 3.21 2.40 -13.24
N LEU A 199 4.06 2.30 -12.22
CA LEU A 199 4.53 1.02 -11.67
C LEU A 199 3.41 0.27 -10.94
N TRP A 200 2.40 0.98 -10.45
CA TRP A 200 1.35 0.42 -9.59
C TRP A 200 -0.01 0.42 -10.30
N SER A 201 -0.76 -0.68 -10.14
CA SER A 201 -2.04 -0.86 -10.83
C SER A 201 -3.20 -0.11 -10.16
N GLU A 202 -3.21 -0.09 -8.83
CA GLU A 202 -4.25 0.61 -8.08
C GLU A 202 -4.06 2.12 -8.17
N LYS A 203 -5.17 2.84 -8.38
CA LYS A 203 -5.21 4.29 -8.49
C LYS A 203 -6.59 4.83 -8.18
N ILE A 204 -6.64 6.06 -7.73
CA ILE A 204 -7.87 6.85 -7.68
C ILE A 204 -7.80 7.94 -8.75
N VAL A 205 -8.96 8.44 -9.15
CA VAL A 205 -9.07 9.54 -10.12
C VAL A 205 -9.73 10.71 -9.42
N VAL A 206 -9.04 11.84 -9.34
CA VAL A 206 -9.57 13.08 -8.77
C VAL A 206 -9.55 14.14 -9.87
N LYS A 207 -10.73 14.68 -10.21
CA LYS A 207 -10.90 15.68 -11.29
C LYS A 207 -10.22 15.24 -12.61
N ASN A 208 -10.44 13.98 -13.00
CA ASN A 208 -9.84 13.33 -14.18
C ASN A 208 -8.32 13.11 -14.17
N THR A 209 -7.64 13.39 -13.06
CA THR A 209 -6.21 13.09 -12.90
C THR A 209 -6.03 11.81 -12.08
N PRO A 210 -5.36 10.77 -12.61
CA PRO A 210 -5.02 9.59 -11.84
C PRO A 210 -3.97 9.94 -10.77
N MET A 211 -4.12 9.39 -9.58
CA MET A 211 -3.15 9.45 -8.51
C MET A 211 -3.11 8.11 -7.77
N ASN A 212 -1.92 7.72 -7.35
CA ASN A 212 -1.69 6.52 -6.55
C ASN A 212 -0.50 6.64 -5.60
N VAL A 213 0.02 7.85 -5.42
CA VAL A 213 1.02 8.15 -4.40
C VAL A 213 0.51 9.34 -3.59
N GLN A 214 0.56 9.21 -2.27
CA GLN A 214 0.39 10.31 -1.34
C GLN A 214 1.52 10.29 -0.33
N VAL A 215 2.14 11.44 -0.05
CA VAL A 215 3.17 11.59 0.99
C VAL A 215 2.79 12.74 1.90
N ALA A 216 2.50 12.45 3.16
CA ALA A 216 2.33 13.46 4.19
C ALA A 216 3.66 13.69 4.92
N VAL A 217 4.03 14.95 5.10
CA VAL A 217 5.28 15.37 5.76
C VAL A 217 4.94 16.13 7.03
N LYS A 218 5.41 15.58 8.14
CA LYS A 218 5.40 16.23 9.45
C LYS A 218 6.79 16.76 9.76
N GLN A 219 6.87 18.02 10.16
CA GLN A 219 8.10 18.65 10.61
C GLN A 219 8.03 18.83 12.13
N HIS A 220 9.06 18.38 12.83
CA HIS A 220 9.16 18.50 14.29
C HIS A 220 9.94 19.75 14.69
N GLU A 221 9.83 20.15 15.95
CA GLU A 221 10.47 21.37 16.50
C GLU A 221 11.99 21.31 16.44
N ASP A 222 12.56 20.11 16.55
CA ASP A 222 14.00 19.85 16.44
C ASP A 222 14.53 19.89 15.00
N GLY A 223 13.65 20.17 14.03
CA GLY A 223 13.97 20.22 12.60
C GLY A 223 13.96 18.87 11.90
N THR A 224 13.73 17.76 12.61
CA THR A 224 13.56 16.44 12.01
C THR A 224 12.23 16.35 11.26
N GLN A 225 12.14 15.40 10.34
CA GLN A 225 10.94 15.19 9.52
C GLN A 225 10.51 13.72 9.56
N THR A 226 9.21 13.53 9.62
CA THR A 226 8.54 12.24 9.46
C THR A 226 7.76 12.25 8.15
N TYR A 227 7.90 11.18 7.38
CA TYR A 227 7.19 10.98 6.13
C TYR A 227 6.23 9.81 6.31
N MET A 228 4.97 10.03 5.94
CA MET A 228 4.00 8.97 5.79
C MET A 228 3.68 8.82 4.30
N ILE A 229 4.05 7.69 3.72
CA ILE A 229 3.97 7.41 2.28
C ILE A 229 2.88 6.36 2.07
N GLY A 230 1.92 6.65 1.22
CA GLY A 230 0.77 5.80 0.98
C GLY A 230 0.38 5.63 -0.48
N THR A 231 -0.32 4.54 -0.75
CA THR A 231 -0.92 4.21 -2.04
C THR A 231 -2.27 3.52 -1.86
N PRO A 232 -3.26 3.77 -2.74
CA PRO A 232 -3.29 4.93 -3.64
C PRO A 232 -3.42 6.26 -2.88
N ILE A 233 -3.83 6.21 -1.61
CA ILE A 233 -3.94 7.32 -0.65
C ILE A 233 -3.64 6.84 0.78
N LEU A 234 -3.40 7.77 1.69
CA LEU A 234 -3.34 7.52 3.12
C LEU A 234 -4.76 7.36 3.67
N ILE A 235 -5.03 6.20 4.26
CA ILE A 235 -6.33 5.89 4.91
C ILE A 235 -6.26 5.91 6.43
N ASN A 236 -5.06 6.02 6.98
CA ASN A 236 -4.77 6.01 8.42
C ASN A 236 -3.65 7.03 8.66
N GLU A 237 -4.04 8.29 8.80
CA GLU A 237 -3.15 9.37 9.24
C GLU A 237 -3.30 9.52 10.76
N TYR A 238 -2.19 9.58 11.50
CA TYR A 238 -2.16 9.69 12.97
C TYR A 238 -1.28 10.87 13.40
#